data_AF-A0A8X8VU53-F1
#
_entry.id   AF-A0A8X8VU53-F1
#
_cell.length_a   1.000
_cell.length_b   1.000
_cell.length_c   1.000
_cell.angle_alpha   90.00
_cell.angle_beta   90.00
_cell.angle_gamma   90.00
#
_symmetry.space_group_name_H-M   'P 1'
#
loop_
_entity.id
_entity.type
_entity.pdbx_description
1 polymer ?
#
loop_
_entity_poly.entity_id
_entity_poly.type
_entity_poly.pdbx_seq_one_letter_code
_entity_poly.pdbx_strand_id
1 'polypeptide(L)'
;MALMLLVFRYFSGFYAQEACHWRQEEGMEEEAKYLNFALVTVKLSDYCVLSNRYELGRQPANTKLSSNKTVRRVRVRGGNVKWRALRLDTGNYSWGSEAVTRKTRILDVVYNASNNELVRTQTLVKGAIVQVDAAPFKQWYLQHYGVEIGRKKKTAAKKEGECAGSLATCEEKNNCANYIYIFYRFTGLKETETTVTEEAKKSNHVQRKLEKRQQDRKIDQHIEEQFGGGRLLAAIASRPGQCGRCDGYILEGKELEFYMKKLQKKKGKGASTA
;
A
#
# COMPACT_ATOMS: atom_id res chain seq x y z
N MET A 1 -65.09 10.41 -35.95
CA MET A 1 -63.89 11.04 -36.53
C MET A 1 -63.71 12.42 -35.89
N ALA A 2 -62.48 12.72 -35.48
CA ALA A 2 -61.95 14.03 -35.09
C ALA A 2 -62.46 14.67 -33.78
N LEU A 3 -61.94 14.23 -32.62
CA LEU A 3 -61.46 15.12 -31.53
C LEU A 3 -60.78 14.34 -30.39
N MET A 4 -59.84 13.46 -30.72
CA MET A 4 -59.05 12.74 -29.71
C MET A 4 -57.57 12.65 -30.07
N LEU A 5 -56.99 13.69 -30.68
CA LEU A 5 -55.56 13.76 -30.97
C LEU A 5 -55.11 15.22 -31.12
N LEU A 6 -54.95 15.97 -30.02
CA LEU A 6 -54.06 17.15 -29.97
C LEU A 6 -54.03 17.82 -28.59
N VAL A 7 -53.40 17.20 -27.58
CA VAL A 7 -52.55 17.93 -26.60
C VAL A 7 -51.52 16.93 -26.03
N PHE A 8 -50.64 16.43 -26.90
CA PHE A 8 -49.42 15.72 -26.48
C PHE A 8 -48.21 16.53 -26.94
N ARG A 9 -48.10 17.78 -26.48
CA ARG A 9 -46.86 18.53 -26.57
C ARG A 9 -46.88 19.73 -25.63
N TYR A 10 -45.78 19.85 -24.90
CA TYR A 10 -45.40 20.96 -24.04
C TYR A 10 -46.25 21.12 -22.78
N PHE A 11 -45.73 20.64 -21.64
CA PHE A 11 -45.21 21.56 -20.62
C PHE A 11 -44.39 20.76 -19.62
N SER A 12 -43.08 20.79 -19.83
CA SER A 12 -42.09 20.53 -18.81
C SER A 12 -42.20 21.60 -17.72
N GLY A 13 -42.52 21.16 -16.51
CA GLY A 13 -42.32 21.91 -15.28
C GLY A 13 -43.51 22.74 -14.83
N PHE A 14 -44.17 22.32 -13.76
CA PHE A 14 -44.55 23.24 -12.68
C PHE A 14 -44.88 22.46 -11.39
N TYR A 15 -44.00 22.64 -10.41
CA TYR A 15 -44.17 22.62 -8.96
C TYR A 15 -45.10 21.61 -8.25
N ALA A 16 -44.44 20.75 -7.47
CA ALA A 16 -44.93 19.99 -6.33
C ALA A 16 -45.40 20.89 -5.16
N GLN A 17 -46.45 21.68 -5.37
CA GLN A 17 -47.08 22.50 -4.32
C GLN A 17 -48.54 22.12 -4.02
N GLU A 18 -49.17 21.27 -4.82
CA GLU A 18 -50.58 20.89 -4.62
C GLU A 18 -50.80 19.69 -3.68
N ALA A 19 -49.73 19.02 -3.22
CA ALA A 19 -49.85 17.92 -2.26
C ALA A 19 -50.10 18.37 -0.81
N CYS A 20 -50.03 19.67 -0.51
CA CYS A 20 -50.27 20.21 0.84
C CYS A 20 -51.71 20.67 1.08
N HIS A 21 -52.61 20.68 0.07
CA HIS A 21 -53.95 21.25 0.24
C HIS A 21 -55.06 20.23 0.57
N TRP A 22 -54.78 18.93 0.60
CA TRP A 22 -55.81 17.88 0.82
C TRP A 22 -55.66 17.11 2.13
N ARG A 23 -55.54 17.80 3.26
CA ARG A 23 -55.72 17.18 4.59
C ARG A 23 -56.45 18.11 5.54
N GLN A 24 -57.69 18.43 5.18
CA GLN A 24 -58.68 18.98 6.11
C GLN A 24 -60.08 18.77 5.53
N GLU A 25 -60.53 17.51 5.57
CA GLU A 25 -61.96 17.23 5.73
C GLU A 25 -62.07 16.18 6.83
N GLU A 26 -62.76 16.59 7.90
CA GLU A 26 -63.06 15.81 9.09
C GLU A 26 -64.04 14.69 8.77
N GLY A 27 -63.99 13.63 9.58
CA GLY A 27 -65.11 12.70 9.72
C GLY A 27 -64.69 11.30 10.12
N MET A 28 -65.12 10.90 11.32
CA MET A 28 -65.13 9.56 11.94
C MET A 28 -64.09 9.34 13.04
N GLU A 29 -64.40 9.93 14.20
CA GLU A 29 -64.15 9.28 15.49
C GLU A 29 -64.93 7.95 15.56
N GLU A 30 -64.46 7.07 16.46
CA GLU A 30 -65.00 5.75 16.81
C GLU A 30 -64.48 4.57 15.98
N GLU A 31 -63.33 4.02 16.41
CA GLU A 31 -63.18 2.60 16.80
C GLU A 31 -61.77 2.35 17.36
N ALA A 32 -61.48 2.97 18.51
CA ALA A 32 -60.27 2.69 19.31
C ALA A 32 -60.59 1.71 20.45
N LYS A 33 -61.16 0.54 20.13
CA LYS A 33 -61.24 -0.60 21.04
C LYS A 33 -61.09 -1.86 20.19
N TYR A 34 -60.26 -2.80 20.65
CA TYR A 34 -59.94 -4.08 20.01
C TYR A 34 -58.86 -4.03 18.92
N LEU A 35 -57.58 -4.05 19.33
CA LEU A 35 -56.61 -5.09 18.93
C LEU A 35 -55.24 -4.81 19.56
N ASN A 36 -54.95 -5.58 20.61
CA ASN A 36 -53.65 -6.12 21.02
C ASN A 36 -52.37 -5.35 20.68
N PHE A 37 -51.80 -4.72 21.73
CA PHE A 37 -50.41 -4.87 22.17
C PHE A 37 -49.40 -5.30 21.09
N ALA A 38 -49.18 -4.44 20.09
CA ALA A 38 -48.04 -4.51 19.22
C ALA A 38 -47.16 -3.30 19.52
N LEU A 39 -45.90 -3.59 19.84
CA LEU A 39 -44.77 -2.68 19.88
C LEU A 39 -44.71 -1.89 18.57
N VAL A 40 -45.48 -0.80 18.46
CA VAL A 40 -45.29 0.20 17.42
C VAL A 40 -44.17 1.09 17.94
N THR A 41 -42.95 0.73 17.54
CA THR A 41 -41.89 1.69 17.35
C THR A 41 -42.52 2.94 16.74
N VAL A 42 -42.44 4.06 17.46
CA VAL A 42 -42.84 5.37 16.93
C VAL A 42 -42.00 5.56 15.68
N LYS A 43 -42.58 5.28 14.50
CA LYS A 43 -42.07 5.79 13.24
C LYS A 43 -41.99 7.29 13.46
N LEU A 44 -40.78 7.84 13.51
CA LEU A 44 -40.62 9.27 13.30
C LEU A 44 -41.46 9.55 12.05
N SER A 45 -42.54 10.30 12.23
CA SER A 45 -43.33 10.81 11.14
C SER A 45 -42.35 11.65 10.33
N ASP A 46 -41.82 11.06 9.26
CA ASP A 46 -40.98 11.73 8.29
C ASP A 46 -41.84 12.85 7.69
N TYR A 47 -41.79 14.03 8.31
CA TYR A 47 -41.95 15.26 7.54
C TYR A 47 -41.01 15.11 6.36
N CYS A 48 -41.51 15.30 5.14
CA CYS A 48 -40.74 15.19 3.91
C CYS A 48 -39.64 16.27 3.88
N VAL A 49 -38.58 16.07 4.66
CA VAL A 49 -37.39 16.92 4.67
C VAL A 49 -36.54 16.43 3.51
N LEU A 50 -36.54 17.19 2.42
CA LEU A 50 -35.64 16.95 1.30
C LEU A 50 -34.20 16.92 1.82
N SER A 51 -33.45 15.85 1.51
CA SER A 51 -32.07 15.70 1.97
C SER A 51 -31.24 16.91 1.54
N ASN A 52 -30.67 17.59 2.52
CA ASN A 52 -29.97 18.82 2.27
C ASN A 52 -28.58 18.56 1.67
N ARG A 53 -28.11 19.49 0.82
CA ARG A 53 -26.78 19.35 0.19
C ARG A 53 -25.61 19.21 1.17
N TYR A 54 -25.79 19.59 2.44
CA TYR A 54 -24.77 19.46 3.47
C TYR A 54 -24.69 18.06 4.11
N GLU A 55 -25.67 17.19 3.89
CA GLU A 55 -25.72 15.80 4.42
C GLU A 55 -25.22 14.77 3.40
N LEU A 56 -24.84 15.22 2.21
CA LEU A 56 -24.47 14.35 1.09
C LEU A 56 -23.21 13.51 1.39
N GLY A 57 -23.39 12.20 1.42
CA GLY A 57 -22.31 11.21 1.29
C GLY A 57 -21.80 11.13 -0.15
N ARG A 58 -20.54 10.70 -0.32
CA ARG A 58 -19.97 10.41 -1.65
C ARG A 58 -19.57 8.95 -1.72
N GLN A 59 -19.64 8.39 -2.92
CA GLN A 59 -19.14 7.04 -3.20
C GLN A 59 -17.68 6.89 -2.72
N PRO A 60 -17.29 5.70 -2.20
CA PRO A 60 -15.93 5.43 -1.76
C PRO A 60 -14.93 5.42 -2.92
N ALA A 61 -13.65 5.54 -2.60
CA ALA A 61 -12.57 5.64 -3.58
C ALA A 61 -12.03 4.27 -4.05
N ASN A 62 -12.15 3.23 -3.20
CA ASN A 62 -11.65 1.87 -3.44
C ASN A 62 -10.27 1.83 -4.09
N THR A 63 -9.30 2.51 -3.45
CA THR A 63 -7.93 2.65 -3.93
C THR A 63 -7.26 1.30 -4.18
N LYS A 64 -6.84 1.05 -5.41
CA LYS A 64 -6.16 -0.18 -5.82
C LYS A 64 -4.66 -0.02 -5.90
N LEU A 65 -3.95 -1.10 -5.63
CA LEU A 65 -2.52 -1.20 -5.90
C LEU A 65 -2.30 -1.29 -7.42
N SER A 66 -1.63 -0.31 -8.01
CA SER A 66 -1.26 -0.32 -9.43
C SER A 66 -0.24 0.78 -9.71
N SER A 67 0.74 0.50 -10.58
CA SER A 67 1.76 1.45 -11.03
C SER A 67 1.18 2.69 -11.73
N ASN A 68 -0.02 2.57 -12.31
CA ASN A 68 -0.69 3.67 -13.00
C ASN A 68 -1.35 4.62 -12.00
N LYS A 69 -0.56 5.52 -11.42
CA LYS A 69 -1.02 6.49 -10.42
C LYS A 69 -2.16 7.37 -10.96
N THR A 70 -3.34 7.21 -10.36
CA THR A 70 -4.54 7.98 -10.73
C THR A 70 -5.13 8.66 -9.49
N VAL A 71 -5.16 9.99 -9.48
CA VAL A 71 -5.74 10.78 -8.38
C VAL A 71 -6.73 11.79 -8.94
N ARG A 72 -7.96 11.80 -8.41
CA ARG A 72 -9.02 12.73 -8.79
C ARG A 72 -9.18 13.83 -7.74
N ARG A 73 -9.33 15.05 -8.22
CA ARG A 73 -9.62 16.22 -7.40
C ARG A 73 -11.12 16.30 -7.12
N VAL A 74 -11.52 16.44 -5.86
CA VAL A 74 -12.93 16.54 -5.44
C VAL A 74 -13.13 17.84 -4.69
N ARG A 75 -13.97 18.74 -5.22
CA ARG A 75 -14.41 19.95 -4.53
C ARG A 75 -15.34 19.57 -3.36
N VAL A 76 -15.08 20.13 -2.18
CA VAL A 76 -15.93 19.98 -1.00
C VAL A 76 -16.55 21.32 -0.59
N ARG A 77 -17.39 21.30 0.44
CA ARG A 77 -18.00 22.50 1.02
C ARG A 77 -16.91 23.49 1.47
N GLY A 78 -17.18 24.78 1.35
CA GLY A 78 -16.24 25.85 1.74
C GLY A 78 -15.10 26.09 0.74
N GLY A 79 -15.20 25.58 -0.50
CA GLY A 79 -14.19 25.81 -1.55
C GLY A 79 -12.94 24.94 -1.44
N ASN A 80 -12.80 24.18 -0.35
CA ASN A 80 -11.71 23.25 -0.14
C ASN A 80 -11.73 22.08 -1.15
N VAL A 81 -10.57 21.43 -1.27
CA VAL A 81 -10.35 20.34 -2.21
C VAL A 81 -9.79 19.13 -1.47
N LYS A 82 -10.36 17.96 -1.75
CA LYS A 82 -9.83 16.66 -1.32
C LYS A 82 -9.28 15.89 -2.50
N TRP A 83 -8.28 15.06 -2.24
CA TRP A 83 -7.64 14.23 -3.25
C TRP A 83 -8.10 12.78 -3.08
N ARG A 84 -8.81 12.29 -4.09
CA ARG A 84 -9.28 10.91 -4.13
C ARG A 84 -8.32 10.09 -4.97
N ALA A 85 -7.44 9.33 -4.33
CA ALA A 85 -6.67 8.33 -5.06
C ALA A 85 -7.63 7.23 -5.57
N LEU A 86 -7.36 6.71 -6.76
CA LEU A 86 -8.02 5.52 -7.31
C LEU A 86 -7.00 4.39 -7.46
N ARG A 87 -5.78 4.73 -7.88
CA ARG A 87 -4.68 3.79 -8.07
C ARG A 87 -3.38 4.41 -7.55
N LEU A 88 -2.65 3.67 -6.72
CA LEU A 88 -1.35 4.05 -6.16
C LEU A 88 -0.44 2.83 -6.08
N ASP A 89 0.86 3.04 -6.21
CA ASP A 89 1.93 2.04 -6.05
C ASP A 89 3.01 2.49 -5.07
N THR A 90 3.18 3.80 -4.92
CA THR A 90 4.26 4.43 -4.18
C THR A 90 3.72 5.27 -3.03
N GLY A 91 4.49 5.29 -1.94
CA GLY A 91 4.15 5.99 -0.71
C GLY A 91 5.38 6.44 0.06
N ASN A 92 5.22 7.38 0.99
CA ASN A 92 6.29 7.71 1.93
C ASN A 92 6.14 6.87 3.19
N TYR A 93 7.18 6.10 3.52
CA TYR A 93 7.20 5.26 4.71
C TYR A 93 8.26 5.74 5.67
N SER A 94 7.88 5.83 6.94
CA SER A 94 8.75 6.22 8.04
C SER A 94 9.32 4.99 8.75
N TRP A 95 10.62 5.00 9.00
CA TRP A 95 11.28 4.15 9.97
C TRP A 95 11.28 4.88 11.32
N GLY A 96 10.54 4.33 12.30
CA GLY A 96 10.31 4.95 13.60
C GLY A 96 11.58 5.13 14.42
N SER A 97 12.34 4.04 14.64
CA SER A 97 13.57 4.07 15.45
C SER A 97 14.65 5.02 14.91
N GLU A 98 14.81 5.08 13.59
CA GLU A 98 15.84 5.88 12.92
C GLU A 98 15.36 7.30 12.53
N ALA A 99 14.10 7.64 12.81
CA ALA A 99 13.46 8.91 12.44
C ALA A 99 13.64 9.29 10.96
N VAL A 100 13.53 8.30 10.05
CA VAL A 100 13.81 8.48 8.62
C VAL A 100 12.60 8.16 7.78
N THR A 101 12.29 9.05 6.83
CA THR A 101 11.24 8.82 5.84
C THR A 101 11.83 8.63 4.45
N ARG A 102 11.36 7.61 3.73
CA ARG A 102 11.74 7.37 2.34
C ARG A 102 10.53 7.02 1.51
N LYS A 103 10.57 7.46 0.25
CA LYS A 103 9.58 7.05 -0.75
C LYS A 103 9.92 5.64 -1.19
N THR A 104 8.97 4.74 -1.04
CA THR A 104 9.14 3.32 -1.37
C THR A 104 7.95 2.82 -2.17
N ARG A 105 8.15 1.69 -2.85
CA ARG A 105 7.08 0.99 -3.56
C ARG A 105 6.39 0.00 -2.61
N ILE A 106 5.09 -0.06 -2.74
CA ILE A 106 4.23 -1.05 -2.09
C ILE A 106 4.19 -2.25 -3.02
N LEU A 107 4.52 -3.43 -2.48
CA LEU A 107 4.56 -4.68 -3.22
C LEU A 107 3.21 -5.38 -3.16
N ASP A 108 2.66 -5.54 -1.95
CA ASP A 108 1.40 -6.26 -1.75
C ASP A 108 0.70 -5.84 -0.45
N VAL A 109 -0.61 -6.05 -0.39
CA VAL A 109 -1.42 -5.88 0.84
C VAL A 109 -1.55 -7.26 1.49
N VAL A 110 -1.08 -7.37 2.73
CA VAL A 110 -0.91 -8.68 3.39
C VAL A 110 -2.02 -8.95 4.40
N TYR A 111 -2.38 -7.94 5.18
CA TYR A 111 -3.37 -8.07 6.24
C TYR A 111 -4.20 -6.80 6.37
N ASN A 112 -5.46 -6.99 6.73
CA ASN A 112 -6.36 -5.92 7.10
C ASN A 112 -7.23 -6.39 8.28
N ALA A 113 -7.49 -5.49 9.22
CA ALA A 113 -8.25 -5.82 10.43
C ALA A 113 -9.75 -5.96 10.15
N SER A 114 -10.32 -5.09 9.32
CA SER A 114 -11.78 -4.99 9.17
C SER A 114 -12.38 -6.07 8.26
N ASN A 115 -11.74 -6.34 7.13
CA ASN A 115 -12.25 -7.31 6.15
C ASN A 115 -11.09 -7.90 5.33
N ASN A 116 -11.15 -9.21 5.08
CA ASN A 116 -10.23 -9.96 4.24
C ASN A 116 -10.44 -9.75 2.72
N GLU A 117 -11.63 -9.34 2.27
CA GLU A 117 -11.86 -9.00 0.85
C GLU A 117 -11.00 -7.83 0.37
N LEU A 118 -10.68 -6.93 1.29
CA LEU A 118 -9.80 -5.80 1.01
C LEU A 118 -8.36 -6.24 0.74
N VAL A 119 -7.95 -7.38 1.31
CA VAL A 119 -6.65 -8.01 1.05
C VAL A 119 -6.69 -8.72 -0.30
N ARG A 120 -7.72 -9.55 -0.55
CA ARG A 120 -7.86 -10.29 -1.82
C ARG A 120 -7.90 -9.38 -3.04
N THR A 121 -8.59 -8.24 -2.91
CA THR A 121 -8.75 -7.29 -4.02
C THR A 121 -7.68 -6.19 -4.04
N GLN A 122 -6.64 -6.30 -3.20
CA GLN A 122 -5.53 -5.35 -3.08
C GLN A 122 -5.97 -3.89 -2.94
N THR A 123 -6.89 -3.62 -2.01
CA THR A 123 -7.33 -2.25 -1.68
C THR A 123 -6.51 -1.64 -0.56
N LEU A 124 -6.08 -0.40 -0.76
CA LEU A 124 -5.30 0.37 0.22
C LEU A 124 -6.26 1.16 1.13
N VAL A 125 -6.23 0.89 2.43
CA VAL A 125 -7.03 1.59 3.45
C VAL A 125 -6.12 1.96 4.62
N LYS A 126 -6.49 2.98 5.40
CA LYS A 126 -5.79 3.29 6.65
C LYS A 126 -5.79 2.06 7.57
N GLY A 127 -4.62 1.71 8.09
CA GLY A 127 -4.42 0.57 8.98
C GLY A 127 -4.25 -0.77 8.26
N ALA A 128 -4.27 -0.80 6.93
CA ALA A 128 -3.88 -2.01 6.20
C ALA A 128 -2.37 -2.23 6.33
N ILE A 129 -1.99 -3.50 6.52
CA ILE A 129 -0.61 -3.94 6.60
C ILE A 129 -0.15 -4.38 5.22
N VAL A 130 0.95 -3.79 4.78
CA VAL A 130 1.51 -3.93 3.45
C VAL A 130 2.95 -4.41 3.48
N GLN A 131 3.37 -5.12 2.43
CA GLN A 131 4.77 -5.38 2.13
C GLN A 131 5.33 -4.22 1.32
N VAL A 132 6.45 -3.68 1.78
CA VAL A 132 7.14 -2.54 1.19
C VAL A 132 8.56 -2.94 0.79
N ASP A 133 9.06 -2.33 -0.29
CA ASP A 133 10.43 -2.51 -0.74
C ASP A 133 11.46 -1.99 0.29
N ALA A 134 12.44 -2.82 0.64
CA ALA A 134 13.49 -2.50 1.60
C ALA A 134 14.67 -1.72 0.98
N ALA A 135 14.81 -1.71 -0.35
CA ALA A 135 15.97 -1.13 -1.06
C ALA A 135 16.33 0.32 -0.64
N PRO A 136 15.39 1.28 -0.59
CA PRO A 136 15.74 2.66 -0.24
C PRO A 136 16.20 2.82 1.22
N PHE A 137 15.74 1.95 2.12
CA PHE A 137 16.18 1.94 3.51
C PHE A 137 17.58 1.34 3.66
N LYS A 138 17.90 0.28 2.88
CA LYS A 138 19.26 -0.28 2.83
C LYS A 138 20.28 0.73 2.32
N GLN A 139 19.95 1.42 1.22
CA GLN A 139 20.82 2.44 0.64
C GLN A 139 21.07 3.57 1.65
N TRP A 140 20.02 4.01 2.34
CA TRP A 140 20.16 5.02 3.38
C TRP A 140 21.02 4.53 4.55
N TYR A 141 20.82 3.29 5.00
CA TYR A 141 21.56 2.73 6.12
C TYR A 141 23.06 2.62 5.81
N LEU A 142 23.40 2.20 4.58
CA LEU A 142 24.78 2.17 4.10
C LEU A 142 25.41 3.58 4.11
N GLN A 143 24.67 4.60 3.67
CA GLN A 143 25.15 5.98 3.69
C GLN A 143 25.28 6.55 5.11
N HIS A 144 24.38 6.15 6.01
CA HIS A 144 24.31 6.73 7.36
C HIS A 144 25.33 6.12 8.32
N TYR A 145 25.46 4.79 8.30
CA TYR A 145 26.29 4.00 9.22
C TYR A 145 27.52 3.38 8.57
N GLY A 146 27.58 3.31 7.23
CA GLY A 146 28.67 2.65 6.52
C GLY A 146 28.61 1.12 6.58
N VAL A 147 27.48 0.55 7.02
CA VAL A 147 27.28 -0.88 7.20
C VAL A 147 26.20 -1.38 6.26
N GLU A 148 26.40 -2.53 5.64
CA GLU A 148 25.38 -3.20 4.85
C GLU A 148 24.50 -4.11 5.71
N ILE A 149 23.19 -3.87 5.70
CA ILE A 149 22.20 -4.75 6.33
C ILE A 149 21.72 -5.81 5.34
N GLY A 150 21.54 -7.04 5.82
CA GLY A 150 20.86 -8.08 5.08
C GLY A 150 21.79 -8.92 4.20
N ARG A 151 23.10 -8.91 4.47
CA ARG A 151 23.97 -10.00 4.04
C ARG A 151 23.49 -11.25 4.76
N LYS A 152 22.73 -12.10 4.05
CA LYS A 152 22.42 -13.44 4.57
C LYS A 152 23.76 -14.08 4.92
N LYS A 153 24.01 -14.32 6.20
CA LYS A 153 25.11 -15.17 6.64
C LYS A 153 24.88 -16.49 5.90
N LYS A 154 25.65 -16.77 4.85
CA LYS A 154 25.75 -18.13 4.34
C LYS A 154 26.28 -18.91 5.52
N THR A 155 25.44 -19.74 6.14
CA THR A 155 25.90 -20.75 7.07
C THR A 155 27.04 -21.48 6.38
N ALA A 156 28.24 -21.40 6.95
CA ALA A 156 29.40 -22.13 6.49
C ALA A 156 29.08 -23.62 6.60
N ALA A 157 28.52 -24.19 5.55
CA ALA A 157 28.45 -25.63 5.37
C ALA A 157 29.82 -26.09 4.90
N LYS A 158 30.46 -26.93 5.72
CA LYS A 158 31.64 -27.73 5.43
C LYS A 158 31.66 -28.22 3.97
N LYS A 159 32.78 -27.97 3.28
CA LYS A 159 33.36 -28.88 2.29
C LYS A 159 34.87 -28.80 2.43
N GLU A 160 35.41 -29.70 3.24
CA GLU A 160 36.76 -30.23 3.08
C GLU A 160 36.63 -31.53 2.28
N GLY A 161 37.51 -31.71 1.29
CA GLY A 161 37.96 -33.00 0.76
C GLY A 161 37.04 -33.77 -0.20
N GLU A 162 37.34 -33.72 -1.51
CA GLU A 162 37.95 -34.88 -2.16
C GLU A 162 38.62 -34.50 -3.49
N CYS A 163 39.87 -34.96 -3.61
CA CYS A 163 40.75 -34.86 -4.76
C CYS A 163 40.55 -36.11 -5.64
N ALA A 164 40.33 -35.94 -6.94
CA ALA A 164 40.73 -36.91 -7.95
C ALA A 164 40.88 -36.17 -9.29
N GLY A 165 42.12 -36.03 -9.74
CA GLY A 165 42.45 -35.40 -11.01
C GLY A 165 42.49 -36.39 -12.17
N SER A 166 42.54 -35.85 -13.38
CA SER A 166 43.38 -36.40 -14.45
C SER A 166 43.79 -35.27 -15.41
N LEU A 167 45.10 -35.25 -15.66
CA LEU A 167 45.87 -34.36 -16.52
C LEU A 167 45.60 -34.66 -18.00
N ALA A 168 45.46 -33.64 -18.84
CA ALA A 168 45.73 -33.75 -20.27
C ALA A 168 46.53 -32.52 -20.72
N THR A 169 47.78 -32.76 -21.10
CA THR A 169 48.67 -31.83 -21.79
C THR A 169 48.17 -31.57 -23.21
N CYS A 170 48.40 -30.36 -23.73
CA CYS A 170 49.14 -30.10 -24.98
C CYS A 170 49.05 -28.61 -25.33
N GLU A 171 50.21 -28.02 -25.61
CA GLU A 171 50.39 -26.65 -26.06
C GLU A 171 49.99 -26.52 -27.53
N GLU A 172 49.21 -25.50 -27.86
CA GLU A 172 49.26 -24.80 -29.15
C GLU A 172 48.70 -23.38 -28.93
N LYS A 173 49.57 -22.51 -28.42
CA LYS A 173 49.36 -21.07 -28.45
C LYS A 173 49.67 -20.55 -29.86
N ASN A 174 48.98 -19.47 -30.22
CA ASN A 174 49.37 -18.45 -31.21
C ASN A 174 48.61 -18.37 -32.54
N ASN A 175 47.28 -18.56 -32.54
CA ASN A 175 46.45 -17.90 -33.56
C ASN A 175 45.03 -17.45 -33.14
N CYS A 176 44.68 -17.49 -31.85
CA CYS A 176 43.35 -17.05 -31.37
C CYS A 176 43.35 -15.72 -30.57
N ALA A 177 44.50 -15.24 -30.10
CA ALA A 177 44.56 -14.03 -29.26
C ALA A 177 44.41 -12.72 -30.05
N ASN A 178 44.80 -12.71 -31.33
CA ASN A 178 44.80 -11.48 -32.14
C ASN A 178 43.40 -11.15 -32.69
N TYR A 179 42.56 -12.16 -32.92
CA TYR A 179 41.19 -11.96 -33.42
C TYR A 179 40.25 -11.40 -32.33
N ILE A 180 40.48 -11.76 -31.07
CA ILE A 180 39.71 -11.25 -29.92
C ILE A 180 40.06 -9.78 -29.65
N TYR A 181 41.33 -9.39 -29.71
CA TYR A 181 41.76 -8.02 -29.40
C TYR A 181 41.29 -6.97 -30.43
N ILE A 182 41.13 -7.36 -31.70
CA ILE A 182 40.59 -6.46 -32.75
C ILE A 182 39.07 -6.30 -32.61
N PHE A 183 38.33 -7.35 -32.21
CA PHE A 183 36.88 -7.29 -32.01
C PHE A 183 36.48 -6.39 -30.82
N TYR A 184 37.27 -6.40 -29.75
CA TYR A 184 37.05 -5.58 -28.54
C TYR A 184 37.38 -4.09 -28.72
N ARG A 185 38.12 -3.70 -29.77
CA ARG A 185 38.37 -2.29 -30.10
C ARG A 185 37.21 -1.64 -30.86
N PHE A 186 36.38 -2.42 -31.56
CA PHE A 186 35.31 -1.94 -32.42
C PHE A 186 33.93 -1.91 -31.72
N THR A 187 33.73 -2.82 -30.76
CA THR A 187 32.50 -2.87 -29.97
C THR A 187 32.76 -2.21 -28.61
N GLY A 188 32.40 -0.93 -28.49
CA GLY A 188 32.52 -0.15 -27.24
C GLY A 188 31.57 -0.62 -26.13
N LEU A 189 31.56 -1.92 -25.81
CA LEU A 189 30.80 -2.56 -24.76
C LEU A 189 31.66 -2.60 -23.50
N LYS A 190 31.40 -1.66 -22.58
CA LYS A 190 31.86 -1.78 -21.20
C LYS A 190 31.04 -2.87 -20.51
N GLU A 191 31.70 -3.93 -20.09
CA GLU A 191 31.14 -4.89 -19.15
C GLU A 191 30.82 -4.16 -17.84
N THR A 192 29.57 -4.23 -17.40
CA THR A 192 29.18 -3.86 -16.03
C THR A 192 29.61 -4.99 -15.12
N GLU A 193 30.87 -4.95 -14.70
CA GLU A 193 31.41 -5.83 -13.69
C GLU A 193 30.78 -5.54 -12.32
N THR A 194 30.68 -6.62 -11.54
CA THR A 194 30.25 -6.66 -10.14
C THR A 194 30.83 -5.52 -9.32
N THR A 195 29.96 -4.71 -8.69
CA THR A 195 30.34 -3.68 -7.73
C THR A 195 30.92 -4.31 -6.46
N VAL A 196 32.21 -4.64 -6.47
CA VAL A 196 33.03 -4.46 -5.27
C VAL A 196 33.22 -2.96 -5.18
N THR A 197 32.57 -2.32 -4.21
CA THR A 197 32.77 -0.90 -3.94
C THR A 197 34.25 -0.66 -3.68
N GLU A 198 34.94 0.01 -4.60
CA GLU A 198 36.22 0.64 -4.29
C GLU A 198 35.99 1.55 -3.08
N GLU A 199 36.61 1.23 -1.95
CA GLU A 199 36.58 2.07 -0.77
C GLU A 199 37.39 3.33 -1.06
N ALA A 200 36.75 4.30 -1.71
CA ALA A 200 37.25 5.65 -1.81
C ALA A 200 37.65 6.11 -0.40
N LYS A 201 38.92 6.50 -0.23
CA LYS A 201 39.48 6.94 1.06
C LYS A 201 38.57 8.00 1.68
N LYS A 202 37.78 7.59 2.68
CA LYS A 202 36.85 8.49 3.38
C LYS A 202 37.68 9.48 4.20
N SER A 203 37.21 10.72 4.29
CA SER A 203 37.88 11.72 5.11
C SER A 203 37.80 11.36 6.60
N ASN A 204 38.84 11.70 7.36
CA ASN A 204 38.93 11.44 8.81
C ASN A 204 37.77 12.06 9.61
N HIS A 205 37.10 13.08 9.07
CA HIS A 205 35.90 13.65 9.68
C HIS A 205 34.65 12.77 9.49
N VAL A 206 34.51 12.12 8.33
CA VAL A 206 33.42 11.18 8.06
C VAL A 206 33.59 9.92 8.89
N GLN A 207 34.80 9.37 9.01
CA GLN A 207 35.08 8.20 9.84
C GLN A 207 34.66 8.42 11.30
N ARG A 208 35.09 9.55 11.91
CA ARG A 208 34.67 9.92 13.27
C ARG A 208 33.16 10.09 13.43
N LYS A 209 32.44 10.54 12.38
CA LYS A 209 30.97 10.64 12.41
C LYS A 209 30.31 9.26 12.36
N LEU A 210 30.85 8.33 11.57
CA LEU A 210 30.34 6.97 11.47
C LEU A 210 30.56 6.22 12.79
N GLU A 211 31.75 6.31 13.37
CA GLU A 211 32.07 5.68 14.66
C GLU A 211 31.16 6.16 15.79
N LYS A 212 30.89 7.48 15.88
CA LYS A 212 29.94 8.02 16.85
C LYS A 212 28.53 7.44 16.68
N ARG A 213 28.04 7.35 15.44
CA ARG A 213 26.71 6.79 15.16
C ARG A 213 26.63 5.29 15.38
N GLN A 214 27.74 4.57 15.19
CA GLN A 214 27.79 3.13 15.45
C GLN A 214 27.60 2.78 16.93
N GLN A 215 27.88 3.70 17.85
CA GLN A 215 27.67 3.49 19.29
C GLN A 215 26.18 3.38 19.64
N ASP A 216 25.33 4.19 19.00
CA ASP A 216 23.88 4.19 19.25
C ASP A 216 23.14 3.07 18.49
N ARG A 217 23.87 2.24 17.73
CA ARG A 217 23.30 1.24 16.83
C ARG A 217 22.65 0.09 17.60
N LYS A 218 21.31 0.04 17.58
CA LYS A 218 20.53 -1.12 18.03
C LYS A 218 19.42 -1.41 17.03
N ILE A 219 19.44 -2.59 16.42
CA ILE A 219 18.40 -3.06 15.50
C ILE A 219 17.77 -4.33 16.08
N ASP A 220 16.45 -4.44 15.97
CA ASP A 220 15.70 -5.64 16.33
C ASP A 220 15.99 -6.78 15.34
N GLN A 221 16.17 -8.00 15.87
CA GLN A 221 16.46 -9.19 15.08
C GLN A 221 15.42 -9.45 13.97
N HIS A 222 14.13 -9.24 14.26
CA HIS A 222 13.05 -9.49 13.29
C HIS A 222 13.09 -8.52 12.12
N ILE A 223 13.55 -7.29 12.36
CA ILE A 223 13.70 -6.27 11.32
C ILE A 223 14.90 -6.61 10.43
N GLU A 224 16.02 -7.05 11.02
CA GLU A 224 17.21 -7.48 10.27
C GLU A 224 16.90 -8.66 9.33
N GLU A 225 16.12 -9.63 9.79
CA GLU A 225 15.67 -10.77 8.96
C GLU A 225 14.82 -10.31 7.76
N GLN A 226 13.92 -9.33 7.96
CA GLN A 226 13.12 -8.76 6.87
C GLN A 226 13.97 -8.00 5.85
N PHE A 227 15.01 -7.27 6.31
CA PHE A 227 15.98 -6.67 5.41
C PHE A 227 16.73 -7.73 4.59
N GLY A 228 17.05 -8.89 5.16
CA GLY A 228 17.57 -10.04 4.41
C GLY A 228 16.61 -10.57 3.35
N GLY A 229 15.30 -10.50 3.60
CA GLY A 229 14.24 -10.82 2.64
C GLY A 229 13.96 -9.73 1.59
N GLY A 230 14.47 -8.52 1.79
CA GLY A 230 14.23 -7.37 0.91
C GLY A 230 12.80 -6.83 0.93
N ARG A 231 11.96 -7.31 1.85
CA ARG A 231 10.54 -6.93 1.99
C ARG A 231 10.27 -6.61 3.45
N LEU A 232 9.83 -5.39 3.73
CA LEU A 232 9.49 -4.93 5.06
C LEU A 232 7.98 -4.94 5.26
N LEU A 233 7.53 -5.26 6.47
CA LEU A 233 6.13 -5.09 6.84
C LEU A 233 5.89 -3.66 7.35
N ALA A 234 4.87 -3.00 6.81
CA ALA A 234 4.53 -1.63 7.15
C ALA A 234 3.02 -1.45 7.30
N ALA A 235 2.61 -0.46 8.08
CA ALA A 235 1.22 -0.06 8.24
C ALA A 235 0.95 1.26 7.53
N ILE A 236 -0.18 1.35 6.82
CA ILE A 236 -0.63 2.60 6.19
C ILE A 236 -1.25 3.51 7.26
N ALA A 237 -0.71 4.69 7.46
CA ALA A 237 -1.24 5.68 8.42
C ALA A 237 -2.19 6.68 7.77
N SER A 238 -1.94 7.00 6.50
CA SER A 238 -2.72 7.96 5.72
C SER A 238 -4.11 7.43 5.31
N ARG A 239 -5.01 8.34 4.93
CA ARG A 239 -6.35 8.00 4.40
C ARG A 239 -6.36 8.24 2.89
N PRO A 240 -6.06 7.23 2.05
CA PRO A 240 -5.75 7.46 0.64
C PRO A 240 -6.95 7.99 -0.18
N GLY A 241 -8.18 7.67 0.20
CA GLY A 241 -9.39 8.22 -0.43
C GLY A 241 -9.71 9.68 -0.10
N GLN A 242 -9.02 10.29 0.88
CA GLN A 242 -9.21 11.69 1.30
C GLN A 242 -7.99 12.56 0.96
N CYS A 243 -6.80 12.02 1.24
CA CYS A 243 -5.52 12.73 1.09
C CYS A 243 -4.85 12.46 -0.26
N GLY A 244 -5.24 11.41 -0.99
CA GLY A 244 -4.66 11.05 -2.29
C GLY A 244 -3.24 10.47 -2.22
N ARG A 245 -2.78 10.10 -1.02
CA ARG A 245 -1.45 9.56 -0.74
C ARG A 245 -1.56 8.28 0.10
N CYS A 246 -0.55 7.43 -0.01
CA CYS A 246 -0.45 6.20 0.76
C CYS A 246 0.84 6.22 1.58
N ASP A 247 0.86 7.08 2.60
CA ASP A 247 1.96 7.19 3.56
C ASP A 247 1.72 6.28 4.77
N GLY A 248 2.82 5.82 5.38
CA GLY A 248 2.81 4.86 6.47
C GLY A 248 4.11 4.80 7.26
N TYR A 249 4.24 3.79 8.11
CA TYR A 249 5.45 3.53 8.90
C TYR A 249 5.75 2.02 8.91
N ILE A 250 7.02 1.69 9.09
CA ILE A 250 7.51 0.32 9.21
C ILE A 250 7.12 -0.23 10.59
N LEU A 251 6.67 -1.48 10.66
CA LEU A 251 6.29 -2.13 11.92
C LEU A 251 7.53 -2.56 12.70
N GLU A 252 7.54 -2.29 14.01
CA GLU A 252 8.69 -2.59 14.88
C GLU A 252 8.26 -3.28 16.19
N GLY A 253 9.19 -4.01 16.80
CA GLY A 253 9.03 -4.64 18.12
C GLY A 253 7.73 -5.44 18.30
N LYS A 254 6.97 -5.09 19.35
CA LYS A 254 5.74 -5.82 19.75
C LYS A 254 4.65 -5.82 18.67
N GLU A 255 4.52 -4.71 17.93
CA GLU A 255 3.52 -4.62 16.86
C GLU A 255 3.87 -5.58 15.73
N LEU A 256 5.15 -5.66 15.39
CA LEU A 256 5.62 -6.55 14.35
C LEU A 256 5.37 -8.02 14.70
N GLU A 257 5.72 -8.42 15.92
CA GLU A 257 5.43 -9.77 16.42
C GLU A 257 3.93 -10.10 16.37
N PHE A 258 3.08 -9.15 16.75
CA PHE A 258 1.64 -9.35 16.75
C PHE A 258 1.13 -9.71 15.35
N TYR A 259 1.53 -8.94 14.33
CA TYR A 259 1.12 -9.21 12.95
C TYR A 259 1.78 -10.46 12.37
N MET A 260 3.04 -10.75 12.71
CA MET A 260 3.68 -12.01 12.32
C MET A 260 2.91 -13.23 12.85
N LYS A 261 2.55 -13.23 14.13
CA LYS A 261 1.75 -14.30 14.77
C LYS A 261 0.38 -14.44 14.08
N LYS A 262 -0.27 -13.33 13.72
CA LYS A 262 -1.56 -13.34 13.00
C LYS A 262 -1.42 -13.94 11.59
N LEU A 263 -0.33 -13.64 10.89
CA LEU A 263 -0.08 -14.18 9.55
C LEU A 263 0.23 -15.67 9.57
N GLN A 264 1.03 -16.14 10.53
CA GLN A 264 1.28 -17.57 10.72
C GLN A 264 0.00 -18.33 11.03
N LYS A 265 -0.86 -17.80 11.92
CA LYS A 265 -2.18 -18.39 12.21
C LYS A 265 -3.07 -18.47 10.97
N LYS A 266 -3.05 -17.46 10.10
CA LYS A 266 -3.81 -17.46 8.85
C LYS A 266 -3.27 -18.50 7.86
N LYS A 267 -1.94 -18.67 7.78
CA LYS A 267 -1.31 -19.71 6.95
C LYS A 267 -1.61 -21.12 7.46
N GLY A 268 -1.48 -21.36 8.76
CA GLY A 268 -1.74 -22.68 9.37
C GLY A 268 -3.17 -23.16 9.20
N LYS A 269 -4.17 -22.28 9.32
CA LYS A 269 -5.58 -22.61 9.06
C LYS A 269 -5.88 -22.90 7.58
N GLY A 270 -5.15 -22.25 6.67
CA GLY A 270 -5.28 -22.53 5.24
C GLY A 270 -4.72 -23.90 4.86
N ALA A 271 -3.64 -24.34 5.52
CA ALA A 271 -3.01 -25.63 5.28
C ALA A 271 -3.80 -26.81 5.88
N SER A 272 -4.61 -26.60 6.93
CA SER A 272 -5.44 -27.66 7.53
C SER A 272 -6.78 -27.89 6.81
N THR A 273 -7.14 -27.02 5.87
CA THR A 273 -8.40 -27.07 5.12
C THR A 273 -8.17 -27.45 3.65
N ALA A 274 -6.92 -27.76 3.28
CA ALA A 274 -6.49 -28.15 1.94
C ALA A 274 -6.06 -29.62 1.92
#